data_AF-A0A0F6A0F9-F1
#
_entry.id   AF-A0A0F6A0F9-F1
#
_cell.length_a   1.000
_cell.length_b   1.000
_cell.length_c   1.000
_cell.angle_alpha   90.00
_cell.angle_beta   90.00
_cell.angle_gamma   90.00
#
_symmetry.space_group_name_H-M   'P 1'
#
loop_
_entity.id
_entity.type
_entity.pdbx_description
1 polymer ?
#
loop_
_entity_poly.entity_id
_entity_poly.type
_entity_poly.pdbx_seq_one_letter_code
_entity_poly.pdbx_strand_id
1 'polypeptide(L)'
;MAYKVLVVDDEPSNLHVMRTILQDQYTLIFAKSGERAIELAMQQRPDLILLDIMMPGMNGYEVCRALKTEKAVSHIPIIIVSALDEYQSEVEGLKSGAADFLIKPVSPELVKSRVANLLGEARATIMRENYQLVINQIAAVAALHNNYVEITAPRIAKFCEWLAVKYGLTKSKAEDIGLAYPLCQIGELWDDGGNNTTAESRSLLLLSEATKGFACVAATLLTYKNTRWDGSGFPEIEGDKIPEECRVVTVAEAIDKEIENLEGSVSERVKGAILALSQEAGTLADPRLIHILDENSEELCSLYFDWLASPWPTPILPINEF
;
A
#
# COMPACT_ATOMS: atom_id res chain seq x y z
N MET A 1 3.54 -19.79 -13.34
CA MET A 1 3.39 -19.08 -14.63
C MET A 1 4.68 -18.31 -14.87
N ALA A 2 5.28 -18.40 -16.04
CA ALA A 2 6.50 -17.65 -16.38
C ALA A 2 6.12 -16.21 -16.78
N TYR A 3 6.88 -15.21 -16.32
CA TYR A 3 6.66 -13.82 -16.69
C TYR A 3 6.84 -13.62 -18.20
N LYS A 4 6.04 -12.73 -18.79
CA LYS A 4 6.10 -12.30 -20.18
C LYS A 4 6.91 -11.02 -20.31
N VAL A 5 7.94 -11.01 -21.15
CA VAL A 5 8.74 -9.82 -21.45
C VAL A 5 8.56 -9.44 -22.90
N LEU A 6 8.12 -8.22 -23.15
CA LEU A 6 8.05 -7.65 -24.50
C LEU A 6 9.38 -6.97 -24.82
N VAL A 7 10.06 -7.44 -25.85
CA VAL A 7 11.32 -6.86 -26.35
C VAL A 7 11.04 -6.11 -27.65
N VAL A 8 11.39 -4.84 -27.68
CA VAL A 8 11.08 -3.92 -28.78
C VAL A 8 12.37 -3.32 -29.30
N ASP A 9 12.69 -3.61 -30.57
CA ASP A 9 13.88 -3.14 -31.27
C ASP A 9 13.65 -3.34 -32.77
N ASP A 10 13.96 -2.34 -33.59
CA ASP A 10 13.78 -2.43 -35.05
C ASP A 10 14.88 -3.29 -35.70
N GLU A 11 16.03 -3.43 -35.04
CA GLU A 11 17.18 -4.18 -35.51
C GLU A 11 17.09 -5.68 -35.09
N PRO A 12 16.93 -6.62 -36.04
CA PRO A 12 16.73 -8.04 -35.72
C PRO A 12 17.87 -8.69 -34.91
N SER A 13 19.09 -8.19 -35.06
CA SER A 13 20.25 -8.69 -34.32
C SER A 13 20.13 -8.41 -32.81
N ASN A 14 19.63 -7.23 -32.42
CA ASN A 14 19.38 -6.88 -31.02
C ASN A 14 18.29 -7.77 -30.40
N LEU A 15 17.19 -8.01 -31.13
CA LEU A 15 16.13 -8.93 -30.69
C LEU A 15 16.67 -10.35 -30.46
N HIS A 16 17.58 -10.81 -31.32
CA HIS A 16 18.21 -12.12 -31.18
C HIS A 16 19.11 -12.18 -29.94
N VAL A 17 19.90 -11.14 -29.67
CA VAL A 17 20.72 -11.05 -28.44
C VAL A 17 19.84 -11.13 -27.19
N MET A 18 18.76 -10.33 -27.12
CA MET A 18 17.83 -10.35 -25.98
C MET A 18 17.16 -11.71 -25.81
N ARG A 19 16.81 -12.37 -26.92
CA ARG A 19 16.28 -13.74 -26.88
C ARG A 19 17.26 -14.68 -26.19
N THR A 20 18.51 -14.70 -26.63
CA THR A 20 19.54 -15.58 -26.07
C THR A 20 19.76 -15.31 -24.58
N ILE A 21 19.67 -14.06 -24.13
CA ILE A 21 19.86 -13.68 -22.73
C ILE A 21 18.69 -14.14 -21.84
N LEU A 22 17.44 -14.06 -22.33
CA LEU A 22 16.23 -14.09 -21.49
C LEU A 22 15.31 -15.31 -21.69
N GLN A 23 15.45 -16.05 -22.79
CA GLN A 23 14.51 -17.12 -23.17
C GLN A 23 14.40 -18.26 -22.14
N ASP A 24 15.45 -18.50 -21.34
CA ASP A 24 15.47 -19.60 -20.36
C ASP A 24 14.60 -19.30 -19.12
N GLN A 25 14.28 -18.03 -18.86
CA GLN A 25 13.57 -17.60 -17.66
C GLN A 25 12.19 -17.00 -17.95
N TYR A 26 11.97 -16.48 -19.16
CA TYR A 26 10.83 -15.65 -19.49
C TYR A 26 10.17 -16.05 -20.81
N THR A 27 8.87 -15.82 -20.91
CA THR A 27 8.14 -15.91 -22.17
C THR A 27 8.36 -14.62 -22.95
N LEU A 28 9.02 -14.71 -24.11
CA LEU A 28 9.41 -13.51 -24.87
C LEU A 28 8.43 -13.18 -25.99
N ILE A 29 8.04 -11.91 -26.06
CA ILE A 29 7.25 -11.32 -27.13
C ILE A 29 8.16 -10.31 -27.84
N PHE A 30 8.11 -10.24 -29.17
CA PHE A 30 8.98 -9.36 -29.93
C PHE A 30 8.17 -8.38 -30.78
N ALA A 31 8.60 -7.13 -30.80
CA ALA A 31 8.09 -6.09 -31.69
C ALA A 31 9.26 -5.40 -32.42
N LYS A 32 9.03 -4.97 -33.66
CA LYS A 32 10.02 -4.30 -34.51
C LYS A 32 9.71 -2.81 -34.78
N SER A 33 8.63 -2.30 -34.19
CA SER A 33 8.26 -0.89 -34.30
C SER A 33 7.48 -0.46 -33.06
N GLY A 34 7.42 0.84 -32.82
CA GLY A 34 6.70 1.41 -31.70
C GLY A 34 5.19 1.14 -31.75
N GLU A 35 4.57 1.25 -32.92
CA GLU A 35 3.13 0.99 -33.11
C GLU A 35 2.81 -0.46 -32.75
N ARG A 36 3.62 -1.40 -33.25
CA ARG A 36 3.42 -2.82 -32.97
C ARG A 36 3.66 -3.15 -31.50
N ALA A 37 4.59 -2.45 -30.84
CA ALA A 37 4.83 -2.59 -29.41
C ALA A 37 3.61 -2.18 -28.59
N ILE A 38 2.97 -1.06 -28.92
CA ILE A 38 1.76 -0.58 -28.24
C ILE A 38 0.62 -1.59 -28.41
N GLU A 39 0.37 -2.04 -29.63
CA GLU A 39 -0.65 -3.06 -29.90
C GLU A 39 -0.43 -4.34 -29.08
N LEU A 40 0.82 -4.85 -29.07
CA LEU A 40 1.17 -6.06 -28.34
C LEU A 40 1.09 -5.88 -26.83
N ALA A 41 1.48 -4.72 -26.30
CA ALA A 41 1.33 -4.41 -24.88
C ALA A 41 -0.14 -4.47 -24.45
N MET A 42 -1.04 -3.89 -25.24
CA MET A 42 -2.48 -3.89 -24.96
C MET A 42 -3.12 -5.28 -25.09
N GLN A 43 -2.72 -6.05 -26.11
CA GLN A 43 -3.29 -7.39 -26.38
C GLN A 43 -2.75 -8.46 -25.43
N GLN A 44 -1.44 -8.45 -25.19
CA GLN A 44 -0.75 -9.53 -24.49
C GLN A 44 -0.48 -9.22 -23.03
N ARG A 45 -0.55 -7.94 -22.61
CA ARG A 45 -0.27 -7.48 -21.23
C ARG A 45 1.00 -8.14 -20.67
N PRO A 46 2.18 -7.80 -21.22
CA PRO A 46 3.45 -8.30 -20.71
C PRO A 46 3.67 -7.79 -19.28
N ASP A 47 4.55 -8.46 -18.54
CA ASP A 47 4.90 -8.10 -17.17
C ASP A 47 6.05 -7.08 -17.13
N LEU A 48 6.80 -6.94 -18.23
CA LEU A 48 7.87 -5.95 -18.41
C LEU A 48 8.11 -5.67 -19.91
N ILE A 49 8.56 -4.45 -20.24
CA ILE A 49 8.93 -4.06 -21.60
C ILE A 49 10.40 -3.63 -21.64
N LEU A 50 11.18 -4.21 -22.56
CA LEU A 50 12.50 -3.72 -22.97
C LEU A 50 12.32 -2.94 -24.27
N LEU A 51 12.68 -1.66 -24.26
CA LEU A 51 12.31 -0.73 -25.34
C LEU A 51 13.52 0.02 -25.88
N ASP A 52 13.84 -0.20 -27.15
CA ASP A 52 14.79 0.64 -27.86
C ASP A 52 14.25 2.06 -28.12
N ILE A 53 15.13 3.05 -28.10
CA ILE A 53 14.76 4.44 -28.42
C ILE A 53 14.77 4.68 -29.92
N MET A 54 15.81 4.19 -30.59
CA MET A 54 16.20 4.60 -31.94
C MET A 54 15.47 3.78 -33.00
N MET A 55 14.14 3.90 -33.02
CA MET A 55 13.29 3.24 -34.00
C MET A 55 12.74 4.22 -35.04
N PRO A 56 12.56 3.81 -36.30
CA PRO A 56 11.96 4.63 -37.34
C PRO A 56 10.45 4.85 -37.09
N GLY A 57 9.97 6.04 -37.44
CA GLY A 57 8.56 6.42 -37.26
C GLY A 57 8.31 6.93 -35.86
N MET A 58 8.07 6.03 -34.91
CA MET A 58 7.82 6.35 -33.51
C MET A 58 9.00 5.92 -32.64
N ASN A 59 9.62 6.89 -31.94
CA ASN A 59 10.75 6.58 -31.08
C ASN A 59 10.32 5.96 -29.74
N GLY A 60 11.25 5.33 -29.02
CA GLY A 60 10.97 4.66 -27.75
C GLY A 60 10.42 5.58 -26.65
N TYR A 61 10.76 6.88 -26.64
CA TYR A 61 10.17 7.80 -25.67
C TYR A 61 8.70 8.08 -25.94
N GLU A 62 8.30 8.18 -27.21
CA GLU A 62 6.90 8.34 -27.62
C GLU A 62 6.09 7.10 -27.26
N VAL A 63 6.64 5.90 -27.52
CA VAL A 63 6.03 4.63 -27.12
C VAL A 63 5.86 4.56 -25.60
N CYS A 64 6.90 4.90 -24.85
CA CYS A 64 6.87 4.90 -23.38
C CYS A 64 5.76 5.84 -22.87
N ARG A 65 5.70 7.08 -23.37
CA ARG A 65 4.64 8.03 -22.99
C ARG A 65 3.25 7.52 -23.32
N ALA A 66 3.05 6.98 -24.53
CA ALA A 66 1.77 6.43 -24.95
C ALA A 66 1.29 5.30 -24.04
N LEU A 67 2.18 4.36 -23.70
CA LEU A 67 1.86 3.26 -22.79
C LEU A 67 1.58 3.74 -21.36
N LYS A 68 2.28 4.77 -20.89
CA LYS A 68 2.07 5.34 -19.55
C LYS A 68 0.77 6.14 -19.44
N THR A 69 0.22 6.64 -20.54
CA THR A 69 -1.12 7.26 -20.56
C THR A 69 -2.28 6.25 -20.59
N GLU A 70 -2.02 4.99 -20.97
CA GLU A 70 -3.05 3.95 -21.06
C GLU A 70 -3.27 3.23 -19.72
N LYS A 71 -4.40 3.51 -19.04
CA LYS A 71 -4.71 2.97 -17.71
C LYS A 71 -4.57 1.44 -17.60
N ALA A 72 -4.86 0.72 -18.68
CA ALA A 72 -4.82 -0.74 -18.71
C ALA A 72 -3.40 -1.32 -18.63
N VAL A 73 -2.37 -0.56 -19.01
CA VAL A 73 -0.98 -1.03 -19.15
C VAL A 73 0.06 -0.07 -18.55
N SER A 74 -0.36 1.07 -18.02
CA SER A 74 0.54 2.09 -17.45
C SER A 74 1.40 1.59 -16.29
N HIS A 75 0.91 0.57 -15.56
CA HIS A 75 1.63 -0.08 -14.46
C HIS A 75 2.80 -0.97 -14.92
N ILE A 76 2.87 -1.35 -16.20
CA ILE A 76 3.94 -2.24 -16.70
C ILE A 76 5.28 -1.50 -16.64
N PRO A 77 6.31 -2.04 -15.96
CA PRO A 77 7.65 -1.44 -15.95
C PRO A 77 8.27 -1.46 -17.35
N ILE A 78 8.89 -0.35 -17.74
CA ILE A 78 9.58 -0.19 -19.02
C ILE A 78 11.06 0.09 -18.72
N ILE A 79 11.95 -0.74 -19.25
CA ILE A 79 13.39 -0.50 -19.28
C ILE A 79 13.72 0.00 -20.68
N ILE A 80 14.30 1.18 -20.76
CA ILE A 80 14.82 1.69 -22.02
C ILE A 80 16.17 1.05 -22.31
N VAL A 81 16.42 0.61 -23.54
CA VAL A 81 17.67 -0.04 -23.96
C VAL A 81 18.23 0.67 -25.19
N SER A 82 19.20 1.56 -25.05
CA SER A 82 19.69 2.38 -26.18
C SER A 82 21.20 2.50 -26.22
N ALA A 83 21.74 2.85 -27.39
CA ALA A 83 23.14 3.30 -27.52
C ALA A 83 23.31 4.68 -26.86
N LEU A 84 24.50 4.92 -26.31
CA LEU A 84 24.88 6.21 -25.72
C LEU A 84 25.08 7.25 -26.83
N ASP A 85 24.23 8.27 -26.86
CA ASP A 85 24.62 9.63 -27.25
C ASP A 85 23.73 10.61 -26.47
N GLU A 86 24.37 11.34 -25.55
CA GLU A 86 23.85 12.32 -24.58
C GLU A 86 23.44 11.85 -23.17
N TYR A 87 24.05 12.51 -22.19
CA TYR A 87 23.64 12.58 -20.78
C TYR A 87 22.19 13.11 -20.60
N GLN A 88 21.60 13.68 -21.67
CA GLN A 88 20.19 14.10 -21.72
C GLN A 88 19.23 12.92 -21.84
N SER A 89 19.65 11.79 -22.42
CA SER A 89 18.79 10.64 -22.71
C SER A 89 18.29 9.89 -21.47
N GLU A 90 19.05 9.87 -20.37
CA GLU A 90 18.63 9.25 -19.11
C GLU A 90 17.58 10.11 -18.38
N VAL A 91 17.81 11.43 -18.33
CA VAL A 91 16.87 12.40 -17.75
C VAL A 91 15.56 12.44 -18.55
N GLU A 92 15.64 12.38 -19.89
CA GLU A 92 14.46 12.29 -20.75
C GLU A 92 13.75 10.94 -20.65
N GLY A 93 14.49 9.84 -20.46
CA GLY A 93 13.94 8.51 -20.20
C GLY A 93 13.11 8.48 -18.93
N LEU A 94 13.64 9.00 -17.82
CA LEU A 94 12.90 9.12 -16.56
C LEU A 94 11.69 10.06 -16.71
N LYS A 95 11.83 11.18 -17.42
CA LYS A 95 10.70 12.08 -17.71
C LYS A 95 9.61 11.43 -18.58
N SER A 96 9.96 10.42 -19.39
CA SER A 96 9.00 9.67 -20.21
C SER A 96 8.21 8.61 -19.43
N GLY A 97 8.56 8.39 -18.16
CA GLY A 97 7.92 7.41 -17.27
C GLY A 97 8.54 6.02 -17.31
N ALA A 98 9.75 5.88 -17.85
CA ALA A 98 10.52 4.63 -17.79
C ALA A 98 10.97 4.34 -16.35
N ALA A 99 11.04 3.05 -16.00
CA ALA A 99 11.43 2.59 -14.67
C ALA A 99 12.95 2.43 -14.52
N ASP A 100 13.65 2.13 -15.62
CA ASP A 100 15.11 1.94 -15.64
C ASP A 100 15.68 2.17 -17.05
N PHE A 101 17.00 2.24 -17.15
CA PHE A 101 17.74 2.48 -18.39
C PHE A 101 18.96 1.54 -18.50
N LEU A 102 19.15 0.98 -19.70
CA LEU A 102 20.29 0.13 -20.05
C LEU A 102 21.00 0.67 -21.29
N ILE A 103 22.33 0.69 -21.22
CA ILE A 103 23.18 1.17 -22.29
C ILE A 103 23.64 -0.01 -23.14
N LYS A 104 23.52 0.11 -24.46
CA LYS A 104 24.11 -0.82 -25.43
C LYS A 104 25.62 -0.53 -25.57
N PRO A 105 26.49 -1.57 -25.64
CA PRO A 105 26.17 -2.99 -25.63
C PRO A 105 25.79 -3.49 -24.23
N VAL A 106 24.73 -4.30 -24.15
CA VAL A 106 24.22 -4.78 -22.86
C VAL A 106 25.05 -5.95 -22.32
N SER A 107 25.27 -5.98 -21.00
CA SER A 107 25.78 -7.16 -20.31
C SER A 107 24.63 -8.12 -19.99
N PRO A 108 24.72 -9.42 -20.35
CA PRO A 108 23.67 -10.41 -20.04
C PRO A 108 23.27 -10.46 -18.57
N GLU A 109 24.25 -10.42 -17.66
CA GLU A 109 24.00 -10.47 -16.21
C GLU A 109 23.30 -9.20 -15.72
N LEU A 110 23.65 -8.04 -16.28
CA LEU A 110 22.99 -6.78 -15.94
C LEU A 110 21.53 -6.77 -16.39
N VAL A 111 21.25 -7.19 -17.63
CA VAL A 111 19.88 -7.29 -18.15
C VAL A 111 19.04 -8.21 -17.26
N LYS A 112 19.54 -9.42 -16.97
CA LYS A 112 18.86 -10.39 -16.10
C LYS A 112 18.57 -9.79 -14.72
N SER A 113 19.56 -9.13 -14.12
CA SER A 113 19.40 -8.51 -12.81
C SER A 113 18.36 -7.40 -12.81
N ARG A 114 18.39 -6.47 -13.79
CA ARG A 114 17.40 -5.38 -13.88
C ARG A 114 15.98 -5.91 -14.11
N VAL A 115 15.83 -6.85 -15.04
CA VAL A 115 14.53 -7.47 -15.34
C VAL A 115 13.99 -8.19 -14.10
N ALA A 116 14.81 -8.98 -13.41
CA ALA A 116 14.39 -9.69 -12.21
C ALA A 116 13.98 -8.74 -11.07
N ASN A 117 14.73 -7.65 -10.86
CA ASN A 117 14.43 -6.67 -9.82
C ASN A 117 13.09 -5.97 -10.07
N LEU A 118 12.88 -5.41 -11.28
CA LEU A 118 11.63 -4.71 -11.59
C LEU A 118 10.40 -5.64 -11.57
N LEU A 119 10.55 -6.89 -12.04
CA LEU A 119 9.48 -7.88 -11.91
C LEU A 119 9.19 -8.23 -10.45
N GLY A 120 10.23 -8.31 -9.62
CA GLY A 120 10.11 -8.50 -8.17
C GLY A 120 9.37 -7.35 -7.48
N GLU A 121 9.72 -6.11 -7.81
CA GLU A 121 9.06 -4.90 -7.31
C GLU A 121 7.60 -4.82 -7.75
N ALA A 122 7.33 -5.03 -9.05
CA ALA A 122 5.96 -5.05 -9.57
C ALA A 122 5.11 -6.13 -8.88
N ARG A 123 5.68 -7.32 -8.67
CA ARG A 123 5.01 -8.41 -7.94
C ARG A 123 4.74 -8.02 -6.49
N ALA A 124 5.69 -7.39 -5.81
CA ALA A 124 5.53 -6.96 -4.42
C ALA A 124 4.41 -5.92 -4.29
N THR A 125 4.33 -4.96 -5.22
CA THR A 125 3.24 -3.97 -5.29
C THR A 125 1.88 -4.63 -5.47
N ILE A 126 1.74 -5.53 -6.46
CA ILE A 126 0.48 -6.26 -6.69
C ILE A 126 0.11 -7.11 -5.47
N MET A 127 1.09 -7.78 -4.88
CA MET A 127 0.86 -8.59 -3.67
C MET A 127 0.35 -7.73 -2.51
N ARG A 128 0.93 -6.53 -2.33
CA ARG A 128 0.50 -5.56 -1.33
C ARG A 128 -0.93 -5.09 -1.58
N GLU A 129 -1.29 -4.76 -2.82
CA GLU A 129 -2.65 -4.37 -3.19
C GLU A 129 -3.66 -5.50 -2.92
N ASN A 130 -3.31 -6.74 -3.28
CA ASN A 130 -4.14 -7.91 -3.00
C ASN A 130 -4.28 -8.17 -1.50
N TYR A 131 -3.20 -8.01 -0.72
CA TYR A 131 -3.27 -8.14 0.74
C TYR A 131 -4.19 -7.08 1.34
N GLN A 132 -4.07 -5.82 0.91
CA GLN A 132 -4.97 -4.76 1.37
C GLN A 132 -6.43 -5.11 1.04
N LEU A 133 -6.71 -5.61 -0.16
CA LEU A 133 -8.05 -6.03 -0.55
C LEU A 133 -8.58 -7.14 0.36
N VAL A 134 -7.81 -8.20 0.57
CA VAL A 134 -8.21 -9.33 1.42
C VAL A 134 -8.42 -8.90 2.87
N ILE A 135 -7.50 -8.12 3.43
CA ILE A 135 -7.59 -7.59 4.79
C ILE A 135 -8.86 -6.75 4.96
N ASN A 136 -9.14 -5.88 3.98
CA ASN A 136 -10.34 -5.05 3.97
C ASN A 136 -11.62 -5.88 3.94
N GLN A 137 -11.67 -6.94 3.14
CA GLN A 137 -12.83 -7.84 3.08
C GLN A 137 -13.02 -8.61 4.39
N ILE A 138 -11.93 -9.12 4.97
CA ILE A 138 -11.98 -9.84 6.24
C ILE A 138 -12.48 -8.92 7.36
N ALA A 139 -12.00 -7.68 7.42
CA ALA A 139 -12.45 -6.70 8.41
C ALA A 139 -13.93 -6.33 8.23
N ALA A 140 -14.40 -6.19 6.98
CA ALA A 140 -15.81 -5.95 6.71
C ALA A 140 -16.70 -7.10 7.21
N VAL A 141 -16.28 -8.35 7.00
CA VAL A 141 -17.00 -9.52 7.51
C VAL A 141 -16.95 -9.60 9.03
N ALA A 142 -15.82 -9.25 9.66
CA ALA A 142 -15.72 -9.20 11.12
C ALA A 142 -16.72 -8.22 11.73
N ALA A 143 -16.85 -7.03 11.15
CA ALA A 143 -17.78 -6.01 11.61
C ALA A 143 -19.27 -6.42 11.51
N LEU A 144 -19.63 -7.25 10.52
CA LEU A 144 -20.99 -7.78 10.37
C LEU A 144 -21.44 -8.62 11.57
N HIS A 145 -20.52 -9.29 12.27
CA HIS A 145 -20.85 -10.12 13.43
C HIS A 145 -21.24 -9.29 14.67
N ASN A 146 -20.88 -8.01 14.75
CA ASN A 146 -21.05 -7.18 15.95
C ASN A 146 -22.06 -6.03 15.84
N ASN A 147 -22.86 -5.95 14.77
CA ASN A 147 -23.85 -4.89 14.56
C ASN A 147 -23.25 -3.45 14.61
N TYR A 148 -21.92 -3.35 14.60
CA TYR A 148 -21.13 -2.13 14.65
C TYR A 148 -20.13 -2.17 13.48
N VAL A 149 -20.46 -1.35 12.50
CA VAL A 149 -19.56 -0.64 11.59
C VAL A 149 -18.78 -1.42 10.53
N GLU A 150 -19.49 -1.78 9.46
CA GLU A 150 -18.91 -2.11 8.14
C GLU A 150 -18.10 -0.96 7.49
N ILE A 151 -17.86 0.17 8.19
CA ILE A 151 -17.47 1.44 7.56
C ILE A 151 -16.23 2.11 8.22
N THR A 152 -15.92 1.82 9.49
CA THR A 152 -14.87 2.54 10.25
C THR A 152 -13.47 2.00 9.99
N ALA A 153 -13.32 0.67 9.84
CA ALA A 153 -11.99 0.06 9.86
C ALA A 153 -11.01 0.59 8.78
N PRO A 154 -11.41 0.81 7.52
CA PRO A 154 -10.52 1.40 6.51
C PRO A 154 -10.20 2.87 6.79
N ARG A 155 -11.17 3.63 7.32
CA ARG A 155 -10.97 5.03 7.70
C ARG A 155 -9.98 5.14 8.86
N ILE A 156 -10.16 4.34 9.92
CA ILE A 156 -9.23 4.30 11.06
C ILE A 156 -7.85 3.82 10.60
N ALA A 157 -7.75 2.84 9.71
CA ALA A 157 -6.47 2.43 9.13
C ALA A 157 -5.74 3.59 8.42
N LYS A 158 -6.46 4.40 7.63
CA LYS A 158 -5.89 5.60 7.00
C LYS A 158 -5.53 6.69 7.98
N PHE A 159 -6.32 6.85 9.03
CA PHE A 159 -6.00 7.78 10.09
C PHE A 159 -4.74 7.35 10.87
N CYS A 160 -4.59 6.05 11.16
CA CYS A 160 -3.38 5.49 11.77
C CYS A 160 -2.14 5.72 10.89
N GLU A 161 -2.22 5.52 9.57
CA GLU A 161 -1.12 5.83 8.65
C GLU A 161 -0.71 7.31 8.73
N TRP A 162 -1.70 8.21 8.65
CA TRP A 162 -1.46 9.65 8.71
C TRP A 162 -0.84 10.08 10.05
N LEU A 163 -1.43 9.62 11.17
CA LEU A 163 -0.99 9.98 12.51
C LEU A 163 0.40 9.40 12.82
N ALA A 164 0.70 8.17 12.39
CA ALA A 164 2.02 7.56 12.52
C ALA A 164 3.10 8.38 11.81
N VAL A 165 2.83 8.86 10.59
CA VAL A 165 3.77 9.73 9.85
C VAL A 165 3.99 11.06 10.57
N LYS A 166 2.92 11.70 11.06
CA LYS A 166 3.01 12.96 11.81
C LYS A 166 3.75 12.79 13.14
N TYR A 167 3.63 11.63 13.78
CA TYR A 167 4.37 11.26 14.98
C TYR A 167 5.88 11.05 14.74
N GLY A 168 6.29 10.87 13.49
CA GLY A 168 7.70 10.67 13.12
C GLY A 168 8.07 9.21 12.83
N LEU A 169 7.10 8.30 12.71
CA LEU A 169 7.36 6.93 12.26
C LEU A 169 7.72 6.92 10.77
N THR A 170 8.53 5.93 10.38
CA THR A 170 8.86 5.74 8.96
C THR A 170 7.59 5.43 8.15
N LYS A 171 7.56 5.85 6.89
CA LYS A 171 6.45 5.55 5.97
C LYS A 171 6.14 4.05 5.92
N SER A 172 7.17 3.20 5.92
CA SER A 172 7.00 1.74 5.96
C SER A 172 6.28 1.26 7.22
N LYS A 173 6.62 1.79 8.40
CA LYS A 173 5.98 1.41 9.65
C LYS A 173 4.53 1.93 9.72
N ALA A 174 4.29 3.16 9.26
CA ALA A 174 2.94 3.73 9.16
C ALA A 174 2.04 2.85 8.26
N GLU A 175 2.57 2.44 7.10
CA GLU A 175 1.92 1.51 6.19
C GLU A 175 1.64 0.14 6.82
N ASP A 176 2.59 -0.41 7.59
CA ASP A 176 2.39 -1.67 8.32
C ASP A 176 1.27 -1.54 9.37
N ILE A 177 1.17 -0.39 10.06
CA ILE A 177 0.08 -0.13 11.01
C ILE A 177 -1.27 -0.08 10.29
N GLY A 178 -1.36 0.62 9.16
CA GLY A 178 -2.57 0.70 8.35
C GLY A 178 -3.05 -0.67 7.85
N LEU A 179 -2.13 -1.54 7.44
CA LEU A 179 -2.43 -2.93 7.04
C LEU A 179 -2.77 -3.83 8.24
N ALA A 180 -2.14 -3.60 9.38
CA ALA A 180 -2.34 -4.41 10.59
C ALA A 180 -3.68 -4.15 11.27
N TYR A 181 -4.16 -2.90 11.26
CA TYR A 181 -5.34 -2.49 12.01
C TYR A 181 -6.59 -3.32 11.66
N PRO A 182 -7.00 -3.47 10.39
CA PRO A 182 -8.19 -4.25 10.07
C PRO A 182 -8.00 -5.75 10.36
N LEU A 183 -6.76 -6.25 10.31
CA LEU A 183 -6.43 -7.63 10.66
C LEU A 183 -6.65 -7.92 12.16
N CYS A 184 -6.49 -6.92 13.03
CA CYS A 184 -6.71 -7.08 14.47
C CYS A 184 -8.20 -7.30 14.82
N GLN A 185 -9.09 -6.87 13.95
CA GLN A 185 -10.54 -7.07 14.09
C GLN A 185 -10.96 -8.53 13.80
N ILE A 186 -10.05 -9.38 13.28
CA ILE A 186 -10.32 -10.82 13.07
C ILE A 186 -10.72 -11.54 14.36
N GLY A 187 -10.26 -11.08 15.53
CA GLY A 187 -10.69 -11.65 16.81
C GLY A 187 -12.22 -11.65 16.97
N GLU A 188 -12.91 -10.70 16.34
CA GLU A 188 -14.37 -10.60 16.39
C GLU A 188 -15.10 -11.64 15.52
N LEU A 189 -14.43 -12.22 14.51
CA LEU A 189 -15.01 -13.28 13.68
C LEU A 189 -15.27 -14.58 14.46
N TRP A 190 -14.57 -14.78 15.57
CA TRP A 190 -14.69 -15.98 16.43
C TRP A 190 -15.41 -15.67 17.75
N ASP A 191 -16.04 -14.52 17.86
CA ASP A 191 -16.93 -14.22 18.98
C ASP A 191 -18.26 -14.98 18.80
N ASP A 192 -18.29 -16.22 19.28
CA ASP A 192 -19.49 -17.07 19.30
C ASP A 192 -20.48 -16.65 20.43
N GLY A 193 -20.41 -15.39 20.90
CA GLY A 193 -21.17 -14.90 22.06
C GLY A 193 -20.58 -15.37 23.41
N GLY A 194 -19.27 -15.60 23.44
CA GLY A 194 -18.50 -16.12 24.58
C GLY A 194 -17.36 -15.19 25.01
N ASN A 195 -16.58 -15.57 26.02
CA ASN A 195 -15.53 -14.72 26.60
C ASN A 195 -14.46 -14.30 25.55
N ASN A 196 -14.44 -13.03 25.13
CA ASN A 196 -13.56 -12.41 24.11
C ASN A 196 -12.09 -12.80 24.22
N THR A 197 -11.60 -13.08 25.43
CA THR A 197 -10.24 -13.53 25.72
C THR A 197 -9.83 -14.77 24.91
N THR A 198 -10.78 -15.66 24.58
CA THR A 198 -10.50 -16.89 23.82
C THR A 198 -10.24 -16.61 22.35
N ALA A 199 -10.99 -15.67 21.76
CA ALA A 199 -10.86 -15.31 20.36
C ALA A 199 -9.58 -14.50 20.10
N GLU A 200 -9.25 -13.54 20.98
CA GLU A 200 -7.98 -12.81 20.93
C GLU A 200 -6.77 -13.74 21.07
N SER A 201 -6.83 -14.73 21.96
CA SER A 201 -5.77 -15.73 22.12
C SER A 201 -5.55 -16.57 20.85
N ARG A 202 -6.62 -16.90 20.11
CA ARG A 202 -6.53 -17.65 18.84
C ARG A 202 -5.93 -16.79 17.73
N SER A 203 -6.34 -15.52 17.61
CA SER A 203 -5.76 -14.58 16.64
C SER A 203 -4.27 -14.37 16.90
N LEU A 204 -3.86 -14.25 18.17
CA LEU A 204 -2.46 -14.12 18.55
C LEU A 204 -1.66 -15.37 18.17
N LEU A 205 -2.22 -16.58 18.36
CA LEU A 205 -1.57 -17.82 17.94
C LEU A 205 -1.30 -17.84 16.43
N LEU A 206 -2.26 -17.41 15.61
CA LEU A 206 -2.11 -17.36 14.14
C LEU A 206 -1.01 -16.41 13.67
N LEU A 207 -0.79 -15.31 14.41
CA LEU A 207 0.19 -14.29 14.07
C LEU A 207 1.51 -14.43 14.84
N SER A 208 1.62 -15.40 15.75
CA SER A 208 2.75 -15.55 16.68
C SER A 208 4.10 -15.83 16.00
N GLU A 209 4.10 -16.39 14.79
CA GLU A 209 5.32 -16.64 14.01
C GLU A 209 5.76 -15.44 13.15
N ALA A 210 4.95 -14.37 13.08
CA ALA A 210 5.27 -13.20 12.28
C ALA A 210 6.40 -12.38 12.93
N THR A 211 7.52 -12.26 12.24
CA THR A 211 8.71 -11.55 12.77
C THR A 211 8.90 -10.14 12.20
N LYS A 212 8.22 -9.79 11.09
CA LYS A 212 8.34 -8.50 10.39
C LYS A 212 7.04 -8.09 9.70
N GLY A 213 6.97 -6.82 9.31
CA GLY A 213 5.87 -6.25 8.54
C GLY A 213 4.55 -6.18 9.31
N PHE A 214 3.46 -5.90 8.58
CA PHE A 214 2.12 -5.73 9.14
C PHE A 214 1.65 -6.89 10.03
N ALA A 215 2.03 -8.14 9.76
CA ALA A 215 1.61 -9.28 10.59
C ALA A 215 2.24 -9.25 12.00
N CYS A 216 3.50 -8.82 12.12
CA CYS A 216 4.16 -8.60 13.41
C CYS A 216 3.54 -7.40 14.15
N VAL A 217 3.20 -6.34 13.41
CA VAL A 217 2.48 -5.18 13.98
C VAL A 217 1.10 -5.62 14.48
N ALA A 218 0.37 -6.43 13.73
CA ALA A 218 -0.93 -6.95 14.14
C ALA A 218 -0.84 -7.82 15.40
N ALA A 219 0.16 -8.69 15.51
CA ALA A 219 0.41 -9.45 16.75
C ALA A 219 0.68 -8.51 17.95
N THR A 220 1.43 -7.43 17.72
CA THR A 220 1.72 -6.42 18.75
C THR A 220 0.45 -5.68 19.16
N LEU A 221 -0.36 -5.24 18.20
CA LEU A 221 -1.65 -4.61 18.45
C LEU A 221 -2.58 -5.56 19.23
N LEU A 222 -2.75 -6.82 18.81
CA LEU A 222 -3.56 -7.78 19.56
C LEU A 222 -3.09 -7.99 21.01
N THR A 223 -1.79 -7.88 21.25
CA THR A 223 -1.21 -8.05 22.59
C THR A 223 -1.40 -6.80 23.47
N TYR A 224 -1.28 -5.61 22.89
CA TYR A 224 -1.13 -4.36 23.64
C TYR A 224 -2.19 -3.28 23.34
N LYS A 225 -3.18 -3.53 22.48
CA LYS A 225 -4.23 -2.55 22.12
C LYS A 225 -5.07 -2.08 23.31
N ASN A 226 -5.21 -2.92 24.34
CA ASN A 226 -6.01 -2.63 25.54
C ASN A 226 -5.20 -1.91 26.63
N THR A 227 -3.97 -1.49 26.32
CA THR A 227 -3.14 -0.69 27.24
C THR A 227 -3.66 0.74 27.33
N ARG A 228 -3.32 1.43 28.43
CA ARG A 228 -3.64 2.84 28.66
C ARG A 228 -2.35 3.55 29.05
N TRP A 229 -2.19 4.82 28.67
CA TRP A 229 -0.97 5.57 28.93
C TRP A 229 -0.55 5.58 30.41
N ASP A 230 -1.51 5.66 31.33
CA ASP A 230 -1.31 5.63 32.79
C ASP A 230 -1.06 4.23 33.38
N GLY A 231 -1.02 3.18 32.55
CA GLY A 231 -0.82 1.80 33.00
C GLY A 231 -2.06 1.10 33.55
N SER A 232 -3.24 1.74 33.55
CA SER A 232 -4.50 1.13 34.03
C SER A 232 -5.12 0.12 33.05
N GLY A 233 -4.54 -0.03 31.86
CA GLY A 233 -4.97 -1.00 30.84
C GLY A 233 -4.33 -2.37 31.01
N PHE A 234 -4.54 -3.24 30.01
CA PHE A 234 -3.96 -4.59 29.98
C PHE A 234 -3.17 -4.83 28.68
N PRO A 235 -1.97 -5.42 28.74
CA PRO A 235 -1.18 -5.72 29.95
C PRO A 235 -0.77 -4.45 30.70
N GLU A 236 -0.39 -4.59 31.98
CA GLU A 236 -0.04 -3.46 32.86
C GLU A 236 1.32 -2.84 32.48
N ILE A 237 1.32 -2.06 31.40
CA ILE A 237 2.46 -1.28 30.90
C ILE A 237 2.02 0.17 30.68
N GLU A 238 2.95 1.12 30.88
CA GLU A 238 2.65 2.55 30.91
C GLU A 238 3.64 3.36 30.05
N GLY A 239 3.20 4.54 29.62
CA GLY A 239 4.02 5.53 28.93
C GLY A 239 4.78 4.98 27.71
N ASP A 240 6.08 5.28 27.64
CA ASP A 240 6.95 4.87 26.53
C ASP A 240 7.21 3.37 26.44
N LYS A 241 6.78 2.57 27.42
CA LYS A 241 6.86 1.10 27.33
C LYS A 241 5.79 0.54 26.39
N ILE A 242 4.73 1.30 26.12
CA ILE A 242 3.67 0.92 25.18
C ILE A 242 4.23 1.05 23.75
N PRO A 243 4.14 0.00 22.91
CA PRO A 243 4.59 0.05 21.53
C PRO A 243 3.98 1.22 20.77
N GLU A 244 4.76 1.86 19.90
CA GLU A 244 4.36 3.10 19.24
C GLU A 244 3.11 2.91 18.37
N GLU A 245 3.02 1.76 17.68
CA GLU A 245 1.83 1.34 16.93
C GLU A 245 0.56 1.30 17.77
N CYS A 246 0.64 0.83 19.03
CA CYS A 246 -0.52 0.75 19.92
C CYS A 246 -0.97 2.14 20.34
N ARG A 247 -0.03 3.02 20.69
CA ARG A 247 -0.36 4.41 21.06
C ARG A 247 -1.05 5.16 19.92
N VAL A 248 -0.56 4.99 18.69
CA VAL A 248 -1.17 5.58 17.49
C VAL A 248 -2.59 5.05 17.29
N VAL A 249 -2.78 3.73 17.34
CA VAL A 249 -4.10 3.11 17.15
C VAL A 249 -5.09 3.54 18.24
N THR A 250 -4.70 3.54 19.52
CA THR A 250 -5.57 3.96 20.63
C THR A 250 -6.08 5.39 20.45
N VAL A 251 -5.21 6.31 20.03
CA VAL A 251 -5.60 7.71 19.75
C VAL A 251 -6.52 7.78 18.54
N ALA A 252 -6.20 7.06 17.46
CA ALA A 252 -7.00 7.07 16.25
C ALA A 252 -8.42 6.54 16.49
N GLU A 253 -8.57 5.43 17.21
CA GLU A 253 -9.87 4.85 17.59
C GLU A 253 -10.66 5.78 18.50
N ALA A 254 -10.02 6.38 19.50
CA ALA A 254 -10.69 7.29 20.44
C ALA A 254 -11.24 8.54 19.73
N ILE A 255 -10.44 9.15 18.86
CA ILE A 255 -10.88 10.31 18.06
C ILE A 255 -11.98 9.92 17.08
N ASP A 256 -11.84 8.81 16.34
CA ASP A 256 -12.82 8.41 15.34
C ASP A 256 -14.19 8.15 15.99
N LYS A 257 -14.19 7.44 17.12
CA LYS A 257 -15.38 7.20 17.94
C LYS A 257 -16.02 8.51 18.43
N GLU A 258 -15.21 9.44 18.92
CA GLU A 258 -15.73 10.71 19.43
C GLU A 258 -16.30 11.58 18.30
N ILE A 259 -15.66 11.61 17.13
CA ILE A 259 -16.18 12.28 15.93
C ILE A 259 -17.55 11.70 15.56
N GLU A 260 -17.72 10.37 15.56
CA GLU A 260 -19.00 9.72 15.25
C GLU A 260 -20.12 10.07 16.24
N ASN A 261 -19.80 10.29 17.52
CA ASN A 261 -20.77 10.65 18.55
C ASN A 261 -21.22 12.12 18.50
N LEU A 262 -20.40 13.00 17.91
CA LEU A 262 -20.68 14.43 17.86
C LEU A 262 -21.59 14.80 16.68
N GLU A 263 -22.57 15.67 16.93
CA GLU A 263 -23.42 16.27 15.90
C GLU A 263 -22.78 17.57 15.34
N GLY A 264 -23.22 17.99 14.16
CA GLY A 264 -22.79 19.25 13.52
C GLY A 264 -21.91 19.04 12.29
N SER A 265 -21.22 20.11 11.87
CA SER A 265 -20.30 20.05 10.73
C SER A 265 -19.07 19.20 11.06
N VAL A 266 -18.41 18.64 10.03
CA VAL A 266 -17.17 17.85 10.21
C VAL A 266 -16.11 18.63 11.00
N SER A 267 -15.99 19.93 10.75
CA SER A 267 -15.02 20.78 11.46
C SER A 267 -15.34 20.92 12.95
N GLU A 268 -16.61 21.09 13.31
CA GLU A 268 -17.04 21.16 14.71
C GLU A 268 -16.82 19.82 15.43
N ARG A 269 -17.14 18.71 14.75
CA ARG A 269 -16.97 17.36 15.28
C ARG A 269 -15.49 17.03 15.54
N VAL A 270 -14.60 17.31 14.57
CA VAL A 270 -13.16 17.08 14.73
C VAL A 270 -12.58 17.91 15.87
N LYS A 271 -12.89 19.21 15.93
CA LYS A 271 -12.41 20.09 17.02
C LYS A 271 -12.96 19.68 18.38
N GLY A 272 -14.23 19.29 18.45
CA GLY A 272 -14.85 18.77 19.66
C GLY A 272 -14.20 17.48 20.14
N ALA A 273 -13.88 16.56 19.22
CA ALA A 273 -13.22 15.31 19.54
C ALA A 273 -11.80 15.49 20.07
N ILE A 274 -11.00 16.39 19.46
CA ILE A 274 -9.67 16.74 19.96
C ILE A 274 -9.77 17.32 21.37
N LEU A 275 -10.74 18.22 21.61
CA LEU A 275 -10.95 18.82 22.92
C LEU A 275 -11.35 17.77 23.97
N ALA A 276 -12.25 16.84 23.64
CA ALA A 276 -12.64 15.77 24.53
C ALA A 276 -11.44 14.87 24.88
N LEU A 277 -10.68 14.44 23.86
CA LEU A 277 -9.51 13.58 24.08
C LEU A 277 -8.39 14.29 24.86
N SER A 278 -8.27 15.62 24.75
CA SER A 278 -7.31 16.40 25.54
C SER A 278 -7.53 16.27 27.05
N GLN A 279 -8.76 15.96 27.50
CA GLN A 279 -9.07 15.70 28.91
C GLN A 279 -8.57 14.32 29.38
N GLU A 280 -8.33 13.39 28.45
CA GLU A 280 -7.75 12.07 28.69
C GLU A 280 -6.26 11.99 28.35
N ALA A 281 -5.63 13.15 28.09
CA ALA A 281 -4.20 13.23 27.86
C ALA A 281 -3.43 12.76 29.10
N GLY A 282 -2.58 11.75 28.92
CA GLY A 282 -1.78 11.20 30.01
C GLY A 282 -2.53 10.17 30.86
N THR A 283 -3.77 9.82 30.52
CA THR A 283 -4.50 8.69 31.12
C THR A 283 -4.75 7.60 30.09
N LEU A 284 -5.62 7.86 29.11
CA LEU A 284 -5.86 6.96 27.99
C LEU A 284 -4.73 7.06 26.95
N ALA A 285 -4.40 8.30 26.57
CA ALA A 285 -3.67 8.60 25.35
C ALA A 285 -2.31 9.28 25.61
N ASP A 286 -1.35 9.02 24.72
CA ASP A 286 -0.06 9.73 24.68
C ASP A 286 -0.28 11.23 24.43
N PRO A 287 0.10 12.11 25.37
CA PRO A 287 -0.08 13.57 25.22
C PRO A 287 0.55 14.14 23.95
N ARG A 288 1.64 13.55 23.46
CA ARG A 288 2.34 14.00 22.25
C ARG A 288 1.48 13.82 21.00
N LEU A 289 0.73 12.72 20.92
CA LEU A 289 -0.16 12.46 19.80
C LEU A 289 -1.34 13.44 19.80
N ILE A 290 -1.88 13.79 20.96
CA ILE A 290 -2.96 14.79 21.07
C ILE A 290 -2.48 16.17 20.61
N HIS A 291 -1.27 16.58 21.01
CA HIS A 291 -0.67 17.82 20.53
C HIS A 291 -0.54 17.86 19.01
N ILE A 292 -0.09 16.76 18.40
CA ILE A 292 0.00 16.63 16.94
C ILE A 292 -1.37 16.79 16.27
N LEU A 293 -2.43 16.24 16.86
CA LEU A 293 -3.80 16.40 16.34
C LEU A 293 -4.24 17.86 16.37
N ASP A 294 -3.98 18.58 17.47
CA ASP A 294 -4.33 19.99 17.62
C ASP A 294 -3.60 20.86 16.60
N GLU A 295 -2.28 20.68 16.48
CA GLU A 295 -1.42 21.39 15.51
C GLU A 295 -1.83 21.16 14.04
N ASN A 296 -2.41 19.98 13.74
CA ASN A 296 -2.78 19.58 12.38
C ASN A 296 -4.32 19.50 12.20
N SER A 297 -5.08 20.18 13.05
CA SER A 297 -6.55 20.06 13.11
C SER A 297 -7.25 20.46 11.79
N GLU A 298 -6.73 21.46 11.06
CA GLU A 298 -7.28 21.87 9.77
C GLU A 298 -7.10 20.78 8.69
N GLU A 299 -5.92 20.16 8.63
CA GLU A 299 -5.64 19.05 7.72
C GLU A 299 -6.53 17.84 8.06
N LEU A 300 -6.65 17.52 9.35
CA LEU A 300 -7.52 16.45 9.83
C LEU A 300 -8.98 16.68 9.47
N CYS A 301 -9.48 17.92 9.56
CA CYS A 301 -10.83 18.28 9.12
C CYS A 301 -11.04 17.98 7.63
N SER A 302 -10.06 18.31 6.78
CA SER A 302 -10.14 18.03 5.34
C SER A 302 -10.17 16.53 5.07
N LEU A 303 -9.33 15.76 5.76
CA LEU A 303 -9.29 14.31 5.61
C LEU A 303 -10.61 13.65 6.03
N TYR A 304 -11.17 14.06 7.18
CA TYR A 304 -12.45 13.52 7.65
C TYR A 304 -13.64 13.95 6.78
N PHE A 305 -13.57 15.10 6.12
CA PHE A 305 -14.58 15.50 5.14
C PHE A 305 -14.64 14.49 4.00
N ASP A 306 -13.48 14.08 3.48
CA ASP A 306 -13.38 13.08 2.42
C ASP A 306 -13.73 11.67 2.92
N TRP A 307 -13.21 11.25 4.07
CA TRP A 307 -13.41 9.90 4.60
C TRP A 307 -14.83 9.62 5.07
N LEU A 308 -15.55 10.62 5.58
CA LEU A 308 -16.97 10.45 5.93
C LEU A 308 -17.87 10.42 4.68
N ALA A 309 -17.46 11.10 3.60
CA ALA A 309 -18.18 11.06 2.32
C ALA A 309 -17.91 9.77 1.53
N SER A 310 -16.68 9.24 1.62
CA SER A 310 -16.26 7.99 0.98
C SER A 310 -15.34 7.18 1.91
N PRO A 311 -15.92 6.38 2.82
CA PRO A 311 -15.15 5.59 3.79
C PRO A 311 -14.34 4.44 3.15
N TRP A 312 -14.64 4.13 1.88
CA TRP A 312 -14.02 3.07 1.10
C TRP A 312 -13.35 3.64 -0.15
N PRO A 313 -12.01 3.62 -0.26
CA PRO A 313 -11.35 3.88 -1.54
C PRO A 313 -11.61 2.75 -2.57
N THR A 314 -12.15 1.61 -2.15
CA THR A 314 -12.53 0.48 -3.01
C THR A 314 -13.94 0.01 -2.66
N PRO A 315 -14.92 -0.02 -3.58
CA PRO A 315 -16.27 -0.46 -3.28
C PRO A 315 -16.26 -1.92 -2.78
N ILE A 316 -16.78 -2.16 -1.57
CA ILE A 316 -17.14 -3.52 -1.18
C ILE A 316 -18.42 -3.89 -1.95
N LEU A 317 -18.40 -5.04 -2.62
CA LEU A 317 -19.63 -5.62 -3.13
C LEU A 317 -20.56 -5.90 -1.93
N PRO A 318 -21.83 -5.48 -1.95
CA PRO A 318 -22.75 -5.82 -0.88
C PRO A 318 -22.82 -7.35 -0.77
N ILE A 319 -22.43 -7.87 0.40
CA ILE A 319 -22.40 -9.32 0.68
C ILE A 319 -23.80 -9.93 0.62
N ASN A 320 -24.85 -9.10 0.62
CA ASN A 320 -26.26 -9.49 0.44
C ASN A 320 -26.59 -10.15 -0.92
N GLU A 321 -25.62 -10.30 -1.82
CA GLU A 321 -25.77 -11.01 -3.11
C GLU A 321 -25.08 -12.38 -3.17
N PHE A 322 -24.57 -12.93 -2.05
CA PHE A 322 -23.99 -14.27 -1.98
C PHE A 322 -24.81 -15.26 -1.14
#